data_AF-A0A7K9IQA2-F1
#
_entry.id   AF-A0A7K9IQA2-F1
#
_cell.length_a   1.000
_cell.length_b   1.000
_cell.length_c   1.000
_cell.angle_alpha   90.00
_cell.angle_beta   90.00
_cell.angle_gamma   90.00
#
_symmetry.space_group_name_H-M   'P 1'
#
loop_
_entity.id
_entity.type
_entity.pdbx_description
1 polymer ?
#
loop_
_entity_poly.entity_id
_entity_poly.type
_entity_poly.pdbx_seq_one_letter_code
_entity_poly.pdbx_strand_id
1 'polypeptide(L)'
;VFKFEPFVLHVLCQELQDAQMLHSVAVDSGFRNSGITVGRGGKITMAVRSTHCLEVPLSHKGRLMVSEEYIEFLVHVANQKMEENI
;
A
#
# COMPACT_ATOMS: atom_id res chain seq x y z
N VAL A 1 17.24 -3.18 -4.91
CA VAL A 1 15.84 -3.49 -5.28
C VAL A 1 15.19 -2.19 -5.66
N PHE A 2 14.44 -2.16 -6.75
CA PHE A 2 13.53 -1.06 -7.08
C PHE A 2 12.18 -1.36 -6.45
N LYS A 3 11.59 -0.40 -5.74
CA LYS A 3 10.35 -0.63 -4.99
C LYS A 3 9.39 0.55 -5.09
N PHE A 4 8.12 0.24 -5.31
CA PHE A 4 6.98 1.12 -5.08
C PHE A 4 6.07 0.46 -4.04
N GLU A 5 5.74 1.22 -3.00
CA GLU A 5 4.78 0.84 -1.96
C GLU A 5 3.53 1.71 -2.05
N PRO A 6 2.33 1.12 -1.88
CA PRO A 6 1.08 1.86 -1.95
C PRO A 6 0.85 2.70 -0.70
N PHE A 7 -0.18 3.55 -0.78
CA PHE A 7 -0.71 4.28 0.36
C PHE A 7 -1.17 3.33 1.48
N VAL A 8 -0.82 3.71 2.71
CA VAL A 8 -1.25 3.05 3.95
C VAL A 8 -1.57 4.12 5.00
N LEU A 9 -2.72 3.99 5.64
CA LEU A 9 -3.15 4.84 6.75
C LEU A 9 -3.68 3.98 7.90
N HIS A 10 -3.23 4.26 9.13
CA HIS A 10 -3.79 3.69 10.34
C HIS A 10 -4.53 4.78 11.12
N VAL A 11 -5.81 4.54 11.39
CA VAL A 11 -6.69 5.44 12.11
C VAL A 11 -7.09 4.80 13.43
N LEU A 12 -6.93 5.54 14.53
CA LEU A 12 -7.45 5.13 15.83
C LEU A 12 -8.92 5.53 15.92
N CYS A 13 -9.79 4.55 16.14
CA CYS A 13 -11.23 4.76 16.28
C CYS A 13 -11.63 4.74 17.76
N GLN A 14 -12.63 5.55 18.10
CA GLN A 14 -13.18 5.60 19.45
C GLN A 14 -14.06 4.38 19.72
N GLU A 15 -14.95 4.04 18.78
CA GLU A 15 -15.85 2.89 18.86
C GLU A 15 -15.72 1.96 17.66
N LEU A 16 -16.23 0.72 17.80
CA LEU A 16 -16.21 -0.27 16.72
C LEU A 16 -17.06 0.18 15.52
N GLN A 17 -18.15 0.90 15.79
CA GLN A 17 -19.05 1.39 14.75
C GLN A 17 -18.38 2.45 13.87
N ASP A 18 -17.55 3.34 14.45
CA ASP A 18 -16.72 4.28 13.69
C ASP A 18 -15.77 3.56 12.73
N ALA A 19 -15.12 2.49 13.23
CA ALA A 19 -14.21 1.69 12.44
C ALA A 19 -14.92 0.96 11.29
N GLN A 20 -16.14 0.45 11.52
CA GLN A 20 -16.97 -0.19 10.49
C GLN A 20 -17.43 0.80 9.42
N MET A 21 -17.80 2.02 9.83
CA MET A 21 -18.15 3.09 8.88
C MET A 21 -16.95 3.44 8.01
N LEU A 22 -15.78 3.68 8.63
CA LEU A 22 -14.54 4.00 7.90
C LEU A 22 -14.10 2.85 6.99
N HIS A 23 -14.27 1.60 7.42
CA HIS A 23 -14.01 0.42 6.60
C HIS A 23 -14.87 0.37 5.35
N SER A 24 -16.17 0.65 5.48
CA SER A 24 -17.09 0.65 4.34
C SER A 24 -16.66 1.70 3.31
N VAL A 25 -16.39 2.93 3.76
CA VAL A 25 -15.88 4.01 2.90
C VAL A 25 -14.55 3.63 2.25
N ALA A 26 -13.61 3.04 2.99
CA ALA A 26 -12.33 2.62 2.44
C ALA A 26 -12.48 1.58 1.32
N VAL A 27 -13.33 0.58 1.52
CA VAL A 27 -13.60 -0.47 0.51
C VAL A 27 -14.28 0.12 -0.73
N ASP A 28 -15.26 1.00 -0.54
CA ASP A 28 -15.98 1.68 -1.63
C ASP A 28 -15.06 2.61 -2.43
N SER A 29 -14.06 3.21 -1.77
CA SER A 29 -12.99 4.00 -2.40
C SER A 29 -11.88 3.16 -3.04
N GLY A 30 -11.97 1.82 -3.05
CA GLY A 30 -11.00 0.95 -3.72
C GLY A 30 -9.91 0.35 -2.82
N PHE A 31 -9.85 0.70 -1.53
CA PHE A 31 -8.91 0.13 -0.56
C PHE A 31 -9.41 -1.21 0.00
N ARG A 32 -9.55 -2.21 -0.86
CA ARG A 32 -10.16 -3.51 -0.53
C ARG A 32 -9.38 -4.33 0.49
N ASN A 33 -8.09 -4.05 0.66
CA ASN A 33 -7.24 -4.70 1.66
C ASN A 33 -7.27 -4.01 3.02
N SER A 34 -8.23 -3.11 3.24
CA SER A 34 -8.44 -2.45 4.52
C SER A 34 -8.97 -3.40 5.59
N GLY A 35 -8.81 -3.07 6.87
CA GLY A 35 -9.28 -3.95 7.94
C GLY A 35 -9.20 -3.33 9.33
N ILE A 36 -10.00 -3.87 10.25
CA ILE A 36 -10.11 -3.41 11.63
C ILE A 36 -9.34 -4.37 12.54
N THR A 37 -8.50 -3.82 13.40
CA THR A 37 -7.76 -4.56 14.43
C THR A 37 -8.19 -4.08 15.81
N VAL A 38 -8.65 -4.98 16.66
CA VAL A 38 -8.91 -4.70 18.08
C VAL A 38 -7.72 -5.18 18.91
N GLY A 39 -6.95 -4.23 19.41
CA GLY A 39 -5.77 -4.47 20.24
C GLY A 39 -6.10 -4.70 21.71
N ARG A 40 -5.04 -4.97 22.49
CA ARG A 40 -5.13 -5.07 23.95
C ARG A 40 -5.65 -3.76 24.54
N GLY A 41 -6.51 -3.86 25.56
CA GLY A 41 -7.13 -2.69 26.20
C GLY A 41 -8.26 -2.06 25.39
N GLY A 42 -8.83 -2.77 24.41
CA GLY A 42 -9.97 -2.30 23.63
C GLY A 42 -9.62 -1.25 22.57
N LYS A 43 -8.34 -1.06 22.25
CA LYS A 43 -7.90 -0.10 21.23
C LYS A 43 -8.34 -0.56 19.84
N ILE A 44 -9.14 0.22 19.14
CA ILE A 44 -9.65 -0.13 17.81
C ILE A 44 -8.87 0.65 16.76
N THR A 45 -8.11 -0.05 15.92
CA THR A 45 -7.36 0.56 14.82
C THR A 45 -7.96 0.12 13.50
N MET A 46 -8.38 1.08 12.69
CA MET A 46 -8.77 0.86 11.30
C MET A 46 -7.57 1.10 10.39
N ALA A 47 -7.30 0.17 9.48
CA ALA A 47 -6.20 0.26 8.53
C ALA A 47 -6.75 0.38 7.10
N VAL A 48 -6.43 1.49 6.43
CA VAL A 48 -6.76 1.74 5.02
C VAL A 48 -5.54 1.38 4.18
N ARG A 49 -5.68 0.43 3.26
CA ARG A 49 -4.56 -0.13 2.47
C ARG A 49 -4.96 -0.46 1.04
N SER A 50 -4.09 -0.11 0.09
CA SER A 50 -4.21 -0.57 -1.30
C SER A 50 -3.43 -1.88 -1.52
N THR A 51 -3.61 -2.47 -2.69
CA THR A 51 -2.99 -3.75 -3.10
C THR A 51 -1.81 -3.56 -4.06
N HIS A 52 -1.69 -2.38 -4.68
CA HIS A 52 -0.70 -2.14 -5.72
C HIS A 52 0.71 -2.05 -5.14
N CYS A 53 1.61 -2.90 -5.57
CA CYS A 53 3.03 -2.80 -5.24
C CYS A 53 3.88 -3.16 -6.47
N LEU A 54 5.14 -2.76 -6.44
CA LEU A 54 6.15 -3.22 -7.40
C LEU A 54 7.44 -3.44 -6.62
N GLU A 55 8.01 -4.64 -6.72
CA GLU A 55 9.28 -4.95 -6.10
C GLU A 55 10.12 -5.78 -7.07
N VAL A 56 11.26 -5.23 -7.50
CA VAL A 56 12.10 -5.84 -8.53
C VAL A 56 13.58 -5.80 -8.13
N PRO A 57 14.28 -6.94 -8.07
CA PRO A 57 15.72 -6.96 -7.81
C PRO A 57 16.49 -6.46 -9.04
N LEU A 58 17.17 -5.31 -8.91
CA LEU A 58 17.99 -4.75 -9.99
C LEU A 58 19.41 -5.33 -10.05
N SER A 59 19.97 -5.68 -8.89
CA SER A 59 21.36 -6.11 -8.75
C SER A 59 21.49 -7.29 -7.80
N HIS A 60 22.50 -8.11 -8.03
CA HIS A 60 22.85 -9.23 -7.16
C HIS A 60 24.36 -9.24 -6.95
N LYS A 61 24.81 -9.27 -5.69
CA LYS A 61 26.24 -9.26 -5.30
C LYS A 61 27.04 -8.13 -5.97
N GLY A 62 26.48 -6.92 -6.00
CA GLY A 62 27.13 -5.73 -6.57
C GLY A 62 27.12 -5.67 -8.10
N ARG A 63 26.63 -6.70 -8.80
CA ARG A 63 26.47 -6.68 -10.26
C ARG A 63 25.04 -6.28 -10.64
N LEU A 64 24.90 -5.29 -11.53
CA LEU A 64 23.62 -4.94 -12.14
C LEU A 64 23.17 -6.09 -13.07
N MET A 65 21.92 -6.52 -12.92
CA MET A 65 21.35 -7.69 -13.62
C MET A 65 20.38 -7.31 -14.72
N VAL A 66 20.12 -6.00 -14.91
CA VAL A 66 19.13 -5.45 -15.85
C VAL A 66 19.76 -4.36 -16.70
N SER A 67 19.18 -4.08 -17.88
CA SER A 67 19.60 -2.96 -18.72
C SER A 67 19.07 -1.62 -18.18
N GLU A 68 19.67 -0.52 -18.66
CA GLU A 68 19.20 0.83 -18.36
C GLU A 68 17.78 1.07 -18.90
N GLU A 69 17.49 0.60 -20.11
CA GLU A 69 16.15 0.65 -20.73
C GLU A 69 15.09 -0.04 -19.85
N TYR A 70 15.44 -1.15 -19.19
CA TYR A 70 14.53 -1.82 -18.28
C TYR A 70 14.28 -1.00 -17.01
N ILE A 71 15.29 -0.28 -16.51
CA ILE A 71 15.13 0.63 -15.37
C ILE A 71 14.19 1.79 -15.74
N GLU A 72 14.32 2.38 -16.93
CA GLU A 72 13.41 3.42 -17.41
C GLU A 72 11.97 2.92 -17.51
N PHE A 73 11.77 1.72 -18.03
CA PHE A 73 10.47 1.06 -18.05
C PHE A 73 9.89 0.87 -16.64
N LEU A 74 10.69 0.38 -15.69
CA LEU A 74 10.25 0.21 -14.30
C LEU A 74 9.84 1.54 -13.65
N VAL A 75 10.59 2.62 -13.92
CA VAL A 75 10.25 3.97 -13.43
C VAL A 75 8.90 4.42 -13.99
N HIS A 76 8.65 4.22 -15.28
CA HIS A 76 7.37 4.57 -15.90
C HIS A 76 6.20 3.79 -15.26
N VAL A 77 6.34 2.48 -15.11
CA VAL A 77 5.33 1.62 -14.46
C VAL A 77 5.09 2.03 -13.01
N ALA A 78 6.15 2.37 -12.27
CA ALA A 78 6.04 2.81 -10.89
C ALA A 78 5.32 4.15 -10.75
N ASN A 79 5.59 5.09 -11.65
CA ASN A 79 4.90 6.38 -11.67
C ASN A 79 3.42 6.23 -12.03
N GLN A 80 3.08 5.37 -12.99
CA GLN A 80 1.67 5.04 -13.26
C GLN A 80 0.97 4.47 -12.03
N LYS A 81 1.61 3.54 -11.31
CA LYS A 81 1.07 3.02 -10.04
C LYS A 81 0.93 4.08 -8.96
N MET A 82 1.82 5.08 -8.94
CA MET A 82 1.73 6.22 -8.02
C MET A 82 0.56 7.13 -8.38
N GLU A 83 0.31 7.38 -9.67
CA GLU A 83 -0.85 8.16 -10.13
C GLU A 83 -2.17 7.46 -9.83
N GLU A 84 -2.21 6.13 -9.88
CA GLU A 84 -3.36 5.32 -9.46
C GLU A 84 -3.51 5.20 -7.93
N ASN A 85 -2.52 5.65 -7.15
CA ASN A 85 -2.49 5.52 -5.68
C ASN A 85 -3.25 6.69 -5.01
N ILE A 86 -4.51 6.89 -5.42
CA ILE A 86 -5.45 7.88 -4.87
C ILE A 86 -6.46 7.17 -3.98
#